data_AF-A0A815YC09-F1
#
_entry.id   AF-A0A815YC09-F1
#
_cell.length_a   1.000
_cell.length_b   1.000
_cell.length_c   1.000
_cell.angle_alpha   90.00
_cell.angle_beta   90.00
_cell.angle_gamma   90.00
#
_symmetry.space_group_name_H-M   'P 1'
#
loop_
_entity.id
_entity.type
_entity.pdbx_description
1 polymer ?
#
loop_
_entity_poly.entity_id
_entity_poly.type
_entity_poly.pdbx_seq_one_letter_code
_entity_poly.pdbx_strand_id
1 'polypeptide(L)'
;KRFKCLTDHGQCVIDYLISRKCFRCRLERCFAMGMRRDLLLNQEQIQQRKDSGRNRNISSKCSSTIELTNSSPTSNSKPNSESVLLTFDEIDRLFMDMNQNNDNIIVRQSIDSNQIEENILLESLTVEDLEAINNIQSSFLSIVNECEEFTNFDDPFDRSSELICCLQFNNEIALRIIKFCRLIEKFEKLNADDRFIMIKYNLILLFCVSTCYIAEQINDCSSNREHEEAEEKRQMYMLCNQSDYIYEMVVNLSATFNDIIEKDDVLLSLLLVVFLFSKGLSMNENEPSFKDSLAVYRVQSYYTKL
;
A
#
# COMPACT_ATOMS: atom_id res chain seq x y z
N LYS A 1 1.71 24.28 -34.25
CA LYS A 1 0.69 24.80 -33.31
C LYS A 1 1.42 25.59 -32.22
N ARG A 2 0.97 26.80 -31.87
CA ARG A 2 1.48 27.50 -30.67
C ARG A 2 0.62 27.06 -29.48
N PHE A 3 1.22 26.33 -28.55
CA PHE A 3 0.56 25.99 -27.28
C PHE A 3 0.41 27.27 -26.47
N LYS A 4 -0.76 27.52 -25.88
CA LYS A 4 -0.98 28.68 -25.00
C LYS A 4 -0.62 28.31 -23.57
N CYS A 5 -0.09 29.28 -22.83
CA CYS A 5 0.13 29.12 -21.40
C CYS A 5 -1.23 29.26 -20.70
N LEU A 6 -1.47 28.51 -19.62
CA LEU A 6 -2.72 28.67 -18.85
C LEU A 6 -2.76 29.98 -18.07
N THR A 7 -1.60 30.51 -17.67
CA THR A 7 -1.48 31.76 -16.92
C THR A 7 -1.11 32.96 -17.79
N ASP A 8 -1.00 32.78 -19.12
CA ASP A 8 -0.52 33.77 -20.11
C ASP A 8 0.89 34.38 -19.88
N HIS A 9 1.44 34.31 -18.67
CA HIS A 9 2.74 34.87 -18.30
C HIS A 9 3.94 33.95 -18.59
N GLY A 10 3.70 32.71 -19.03
CA GLY A 10 4.77 31.73 -19.34
C GLY A 10 5.56 31.24 -18.12
N GLN A 11 5.18 31.66 -16.91
CA GLN A 11 5.85 31.35 -15.64
C GLN A 11 4.98 30.43 -14.77
N CYS A 12 4.33 29.41 -15.36
CA CYS A 12 3.66 28.41 -14.53
C CYS A 12 4.70 27.75 -13.63
N VAL A 13 4.55 27.92 -12.32
CA VAL A 13 5.29 27.11 -11.34
C VAL A 13 4.83 25.67 -11.53
N ILE A 14 5.75 24.82 -11.96
CA ILE A 14 5.51 23.40 -12.17
C ILE A 14 5.56 22.75 -10.79
N ASP A 15 4.44 22.83 -10.08
CA ASP A 15 4.16 22.13 -8.83
C ASP A 15 3.41 20.81 -9.12
N TYR A 16 3.43 19.78 -8.28
CA TYR A 16 2.79 18.48 -8.58
C TYR A 16 1.30 18.62 -8.96
N LEU A 17 0.58 19.57 -8.34
CA LEU A 17 -0.81 19.90 -8.64
C LEU A 17 -1.04 20.62 -9.99
N ILE A 18 -0.03 21.37 -10.47
CA ILE A 18 -0.14 22.28 -11.63
C ILE A 18 0.68 21.79 -12.84
N SER A 19 1.70 20.96 -12.60
CA SER A 19 2.68 20.40 -13.54
C SER A 19 2.03 19.60 -14.67
N ARG A 20 0.88 18.99 -14.39
CA ARG A 20 0.12 18.20 -15.37
C ARG A 20 -0.69 19.08 -16.35
N LYS A 21 -0.90 20.37 -16.07
CA LYS A 21 -1.89 21.19 -16.81
C LYS A 21 -1.30 22.06 -17.92
N CYS A 22 -0.11 22.66 -17.76
CA CYS A 22 0.44 23.57 -18.77
C CYS A 22 1.41 22.88 -19.75
N PHE A 23 0.87 22.35 -20.86
CA PHE A 23 1.66 21.69 -21.90
C PHE A 23 2.78 22.59 -22.46
N ARG A 24 2.53 23.90 -22.60
CA ARG A 24 3.50 24.86 -23.14
C ARG A 24 4.76 24.98 -22.26
N CYS A 25 4.59 25.30 -20.98
CA CYS A 25 5.71 25.49 -20.05
C CYS A 25 6.50 24.18 -19.87
N ARG A 26 5.81 23.02 -19.87
CA ARG A 26 6.48 21.71 -19.85
C ARG A 26 7.39 21.51 -21.07
N LEU A 27 6.87 21.75 -22.28
CA LEU A 27 7.64 21.59 -23.51
C LEU A 27 8.85 22.53 -23.57
N GLU A 28 8.67 23.80 -23.16
CA GLU A 28 9.74 24.79 -23.11
C GLU A 28 10.86 24.36 -22.15
N ARG A 29 10.52 23.79 -20.98
CA ARG A 29 11.51 23.26 -20.03
C ARG A 29 12.22 22.02 -20.56
N CYS A 30 11.51 21.09 -21.21
CA CYS A 30 12.14 19.94 -21.87
C CYS A 30 13.14 20.39 -22.95
N PHE A 31 12.82 21.42 -23.73
CA PHE A 31 13.75 21.99 -24.71
C PHE A 31 14.93 22.70 -24.06
N ALA A 32 14.72 23.41 -22.94
CA ALA A 32 15.80 24.00 -22.17
C ALA A 32 16.76 22.94 -21.61
N MET A 33 16.25 21.75 -21.29
CA MET A 33 17.02 20.57 -20.87
C MET A 33 17.64 19.79 -22.05
N GLY A 34 17.57 20.30 -23.29
CA GLY A 34 18.22 19.70 -24.45
C GLY A 34 17.40 18.69 -25.23
N MET A 35 16.11 18.52 -24.93
CA MET A 35 15.22 17.73 -25.79
C MET A 35 15.17 18.34 -27.19
N ARG A 36 15.36 17.54 -28.23
CA ARG A 36 15.28 18.02 -29.61
C ARG A 36 13.83 18.21 -30.05
N ARG A 37 13.56 19.29 -30.78
CA ARG A 37 12.21 19.68 -31.23
C ARG A 37 11.57 18.71 -32.23
N ASP A 38 12.41 17.99 -32.96
CA ASP A 38 12.00 17.04 -33.99
C ASP A 38 11.58 15.67 -33.43
N LEU A 39 11.79 15.42 -32.13
CA LEU A 39 11.27 14.25 -31.43
C LEU A 39 9.78 14.40 -31.05
N LEU A 40 9.18 15.57 -31.29
CA LEU A 40 7.75 15.75 -31.12
C LEU A 40 7.00 15.10 -32.27
N LEU A 41 6.07 14.20 -31.93
CA LEU A 41 5.21 13.57 -32.91
C LEU A 41 4.39 14.62 -33.67
N ASN A 42 4.41 14.53 -34.99
CA ASN A 42 3.53 15.34 -35.83
C ASN A 42 2.07 14.81 -35.75
N GLN A 43 1.10 15.59 -36.25
CA GLN A 43 -0.31 15.18 -36.17
C GLN A 43 -0.61 13.89 -36.91
N GLU A 44 0.08 13.65 -38.03
CA GLU A 44 -0.07 12.43 -38.83
C GLU A 44 0.39 11.19 -38.04
N GLN A 45 1.53 11.27 -37.35
CA GLN A 45 2.05 10.21 -36.49
C GLN A 45 1.15 9.96 -35.29
N ILE A 46 0.59 11.01 -34.68
CA ILE A 46 -0.39 10.88 -33.60
C ILE A 46 -1.65 10.17 -34.11
N GLN A 47 -2.13 10.53 -35.30
CA GLN A 47 -3.32 9.93 -35.90
C GLN A 47 -3.08 8.47 -36.29
N GLN A 48 -1.94 8.16 -36.91
CA GLN A 48 -1.53 6.78 -37.23
C GLN A 48 -1.45 5.90 -35.98
N ARG A 49 -0.95 6.42 -34.84
CA ARG A 49 -0.95 5.68 -33.56
C ARG A 49 -2.36 5.43 -33.03
N LYS A 50 -3.28 6.39 -33.17
CA LYS A 50 -4.69 6.22 -32.76
C LYS A 50 -5.41 5.16 -33.62
N ASP A 51 -5.17 5.18 -34.92
CA ASP A 51 -5.81 4.26 -35.86
C ASP A 51 -5.25 2.83 -35.73
N SER A 52 -3.94 2.70 -35.50
CA SER A 52 -3.30 1.41 -35.20
C SER A 52 -3.77 0.80 -33.87
N GLY A 53 -4.08 1.63 -32.87
CA GLY A 53 -4.63 1.18 -31.59
C GLY A 53 -6.08 0.66 -31.71
N ARG A 54 -6.91 1.29 -32.55
CA ARG A 54 -8.30 0.87 -32.77
C ARG A 54 -8.42 -0.48 -33.47
N ASN A 55 -7.53 -0.78 -34.42
CA ASN A 55 -7.57 -2.04 -35.16
C ASN A 55 -7.15 -3.27 -34.33
N ARG A 56 -6.42 -3.09 -33.22
CA ARG A 56 -6.08 -4.21 -32.31
C ARG A 56 -7.29 -4.72 -31.51
N ASN A 57 -8.31 -3.89 -31.30
CA ASN A 57 -9.50 -4.27 -30.53
C ASN A 57 -10.60 -4.97 -31.36
N ILE A 58 -10.46 -5.02 -32.69
CA ILE A 58 -11.45 -5.65 -33.58
C ILE A 58 -11.03 -7.09 -33.96
N SER A 59 -9.74 -7.42 -33.91
CA SER A 59 -9.23 -8.75 -34.30
C SER A 59 -9.33 -9.82 -33.19
N SER A 60 -9.77 -9.49 -31.97
CA SER A 60 -9.89 -10.47 -30.87
C SER A 60 -11.30 -11.11 -30.76
N LYS A 61 -12.19 -10.88 -31.73
CA LYS A 61 -13.58 -11.36 -31.66
C LYS A 61 -14.07 -12.05 -32.94
N CYS A 62 -13.31 -12.98 -33.49
CA CYS A 62 -13.86 -14.08 -34.32
C CYS A 62 -12.80 -15.13 -34.64
N SER A 63 -12.89 -16.31 -34.01
CA SER A 63 -12.54 -17.61 -34.63
C SER A 63 -12.84 -18.73 -33.63
N SER A 64 -14.03 -19.29 -33.75
CA SER A 64 -14.38 -20.61 -33.23
C SER A 64 -14.85 -21.46 -34.41
N THR A 65 -13.97 -22.32 -34.90
CA THR A 65 -14.35 -23.55 -35.61
C THR A 65 -13.29 -24.61 -35.35
N ILE A 66 -13.79 -25.79 -35.04
CA ILE A 66 -13.17 -26.97 -34.44
C ILE A 66 -12.41 -27.77 -35.49
N GLU A 67 -11.21 -28.28 -35.17
CA GLU A 67 -10.76 -29.59 -35.63
C GLU A 67 -9.99 -30.33 -34.52
N LEU A 68 -10.45 -31.55 -34.22
CA LEU A 68 -9.79 -32.52 -33.35
C LEU A 68 -8.73 -33.28 -34.14
N THR A 69 -7.51 -33.39 -33.61
CA THR A 69 -6.67 -34.59 -33.78
C THR A 69 -5.73 -34.79 -32.59
N ASN A 70 -5.68 -36.04 -32.12
CA ASN A 70 -4.87 -36.58 -31.04
C ASN A 70 -3.36 -36.55 -31.30
N SER A 71 -2.56 -36.25 -30.26
CA SER A 71 -1.37 -37.03 -29.84
C SER A 71 -0.59 -36.34 -28.70
N SER A 72 -0.35 -37.06 -27.60
CA SER A 72 0.64 -36.76 -26.53
C SER A 72 2.01 -37.40 -26.86
N PRO A 73 3.12 -37.29 -26.07
CA PRO A 73 3.36 -36.51 -24.83
C PRO A 73 4.75 -35.80 -24.75
N THR A 74 5.02 -35.20 -23.57
CA THR A 74 6.32 -34.88 -22.91
C THR A 74 7.10 -33.60 -23.28
N SER A 75 7.15 -32.62 -22.36
CA SER A 75 8.31 -32.37 -21.48
C SER A 75 8.17 -31.10 -20.62
N ASN A 76 8.50 -31.26 -19.33
CA ASN A 76 9.06 -30.31 -18.36
C ASN A 76 8.94 -28.80 -18.61
N SER A 77 8.14 -28.12 -17.78
CA SER A 77 8.35 -26.70 -17.46
C SER A 77 8.38 -26.50 -15.95
N LYS A 78 9.55 -26.06 -15.45
CA LYS A 78 9.77 -25.55 -14.10
C LYS A 78 8.78 -24.42 -13.78
N PRO A 79 8.36 -24.25 -12.51
CA PRO A 79 7.70 -23.02 -12.11
C PRO A 79 8.78 -21.93 -12.02
N ASN A 80 8.68 -20.92 -12.89
CA ASN A 80 9.34 -19.64 -12.67
C ASN A 80 8.68 -19.00 -11.45
N SER A 81 9.40 -18.91 -10.35
CA SER A 81 9.06 -18.02 -9.25
C SER A 81 9.34 -16.58 -9.71
N GLU A 82 8.35 -15.98 -10.37
CA GLU A 82 8.32 -14.54 -10.57
C GLU A 82 8.13 -13.90 -9.19
N SER A 83 9.18 -13.27 -8.66
CA SER A 83 9.09 -12.43 -7.47
C SER A 83 8.30 -11.19 -7.85
N VAL A 84 7.00 -11.21 -7.59
CA VAL A 84 6.11 -10.06 -7.78
C VAL A 84 6.36 -9.08 -6.63
N LEU A 85 7.42 -8.28 -6.76
CA LEU A 85 7.48 -6.99 -6.08
C LEU A 85 6.48 -6.08 -6.79
N LEU A 86 5.49 -5.59 -6.05
CA LEU A 86 4.57 -4.57 -6.57
C LEU A 86 5.40 -3.36 -6.99
N THR A 87 5.14 -2.89 -8.20
CA THR A 87 5.84 -1.72 -8.72
C THR A 87 5.39 -0.49 -7.95
N PHE A 88 6.27 0.47 -7.69
CA PHE A 88 5.93 1.72 -7.01
C PHE A 88 4.74 2.45 -7.66
N ASP A 89 4.55 2.29 -8.98
CA ASP A 89 3.38 2.81 -9.72
C ASP A 89 2.04 2.18 -9.30
N GLU A 90 2.03 0.93 -8.81
CA GLU A 90 0.82 0.26 -8.29
C GLU A 90 0.50 0.74 -6.87
N ILE A 91 1.54 0.99 -6.08
CA ILE A 91 1.45 1.60 -4.75
C ILE A 91 0.83 3.00 -4.88
N ASP A 92 1.33 3.84 -5.80
CA ASP A 92 0.78 5.18 -6.04
C ASP A 92 -0.72 5.19 -6.41
N ARG A 93 -1.18 4.19 -7.17
CA ARG A 93 -2.61 4.09 -7.54
C ARG A 93 -3.49 3.69 -6.38
N LEU A 94 -3.04 2.75 -5.57
CA LEU A 94 -3.74 2.28 -4.37
C LEU A 94 -4.10 3.41 -3.41
N PHE A 95 -3.20 4.37 -3.31
CA PHE A 95 -3.26 5.43 -2.32
C PHE A 95 -4.02 6.67 -2.77
N MET A 96 -4.04 6.98 -4.08
CA MET A 96 -4.77 8.13 -4.64
C MET A 96 -6.29 8.04 -4.45
N ASP A 97 -6.84 6.81 -4.35
CA ASP A 97 -8.27 6.59 -4.21
C ASP A 97 -8.75 6.59 -2.74
N MET A 98 -7.86 6.29 -1.77
CA MET A 98 -8.20 6.35 -0.34
C MET A 98 -8.40 7.78 0.17
N ASN A 99 -7.64 8.75 -0.34
CA ASN A 99 -7.72 10.15 0.10
C ASN A 99 -9.01 10.88 -0.33
N GLN A 100 -9.76 10.38 -1.32
CA GLN A 100 -11.00 11.02 -1.77
C GLN A 100 -12.19 10.77 -0.82
N ASN A 101 -12.06 9.90 0.18
CA ASN A 101 -13.16 9.51 1.07
C ASN A 101 -13.07 10.09 2.50
N ASN A 102 -12.01 10.81 2.86
CA ASN A 102 -11.74 11.22 4.25
C ASN A 102 -12.38 12.54 4.71
N ASP A 103 -13.04 13.30 3.84
CA ASP A 103 -13.58 14.64 4.19
C ASP A 103 -14.88 14.62 5.04
N ASN A 104 -15.34 13.47 5.57
CA ASN A 104 -16.63 13.36 6.27
C ASN A 104 -16.60 12.82 7.71
N ILE A 105 -15.43 12.62 8.33
CA ILE A 105 -15.38 12.09 9.70
C ILE A 105 -14.94 13.20 10.67
N ILE A 106 -15.91 14.01 11.09
CA ILE A 106 -15.79 14.87 12.28
C ILE A 106 -16.88 14.44 13.26
N VAL A 107 -16.51 13.66 14.27
CA VAL A 107 -17.35 13.38 15.43
C VAL A 107 -16.55 13.72 16.69
N ARG A 108 -16.87 14.86 17.30
CA ARG A 108 -16.54 15.15 18.70
C ARG A 108 -17.86 15.39 19.42
N GLN A 109 -18.31 14.43 20.22
CA GLN A 109 -19.33 14.62 21.23
C GLN A 109 -18.88 14.07 22.59
N SER A 110 -19.34 14.76 23.62
CA SER A 110 -19.01 14.80 25.05
C SER A 110 -18.92 13.47 25.80
N ILE A 111 -17.96 13.40 26.73
CA ILE A 111 -17.40 12.19 27.39
C ILE A 111 -18.14 11.70 28.66
N ASP A 112 -19.16 12.38 29.21
CA ASP A 112 -19.71 11.98 30.52
C ASP A 112 -20.76 10.83 30.51
N SER A 113 -21.10 10.25 29.34
CA SER A 113 -21.99 9.06 29.25
C SER A 113 -21.26 7.74 28.97
N ASN A 114 -19.95 7.77 28.69
CA ASN A 114 -19.22 6.63 28.13
C ASN A 114 -18.88 5.54 29.16
N GLN A 115 -18.69 5.88 30.44
CA GLN A 115 -18.26 4.89 31.44
C GLN A 115 -19.32 3.84 31.80
N ILE A 116 -20.61 4.13 31.58
CA ILE A 116 -21.69 3.15 31.82
C ILE A 116 -21.84 2.23 30.59
N GLU A 117 -21.68 2.74 29.37
CA GLU A 117 -21.72 1.92 28.15
C GLU A 117 -20.47 1.03 27.98
N GLU A 118 -19.27 1.50 28.37
CA GLU A 118 -18.04 0.69 28.36
C GLU A 118 -18.18 -0.58 29.21
N ASN A 119 -18.79 -0.46 30.39
CA ASN A 119 -18.99 -1.60 31.28
C ASN A 119 -20.05 -2.59 30.74
N ILE A 120 -21.06 -2.11 30.01
CA ILE A 120 -22.08 -2.97 29.39
C ILE A 120 -21.52 -3.70 28.16
N LEU A 121 -20.62 -3.05 27.41
CA LEU A 121 -19.94 -3.67 26.26
C LEU A 121 -18.94 -4.74 26.70
N LEU A 122 -18.17 -4.50 27.77
CA LEU A 122 -17.27 -5.51 28.33
C LEU A 122 -18.02 -6.74 28.86
N GLU A 123 -19.24 -6.58 29.38
CA GLU A 123 -20.09 -7.70 29.81
C GLU A 123 -20.55 -8.62 28.66
N SER A 124 -20.40 -8.18 27.40
CA SER A 124 -20.81 -8.96 26.23
C SER A 124 -19.73 -9.89 25.66
N LEU A 125 -18.46 -9.69 26.03
CA LEU A 125 -17.36 -10.52 25.56
C LEU A 125 -17.31 -11.83 26.34
N THR A 126 -17.27 -12.94 25.61
CA THR A 126 -17.11 -14.25 26.23
C THR A 126 -15.66 -14.46 26.70
N VAL A 127 -15.42 -15.47 27.53
CA VAL A 127 -14.06 -15.83 27.97
C VAL A 127 -13.21 -16.20 26.75
N GLU A 128 -13.81 -16.88 25.77
CA GLU A 128 -13.19 -17.26 24.51
C GLU A 128 -12.83 -16.04 23.65
N ASP A 129 -13.64 -15.00 23.68
CA ASP A 129 -13.38 -13.74 22.97
C ASP A 129 -12.18 -13.01 23.57
N LEU A 130 -12.13 -12.89 24.90
CA LEU A 130 -10.98 -12.30 25.62
C LEU A 130 -9.70 -13.10 25.38
N GLU A 131 -9.77 -14.43 25.38
CA GLU A 131 -8.62 -15.28 25.05
C GLU A 131 -8.14 -15.05 23.61
N ALA A 132 -9.06 -14.93 22.64
CA ALA A 132 -8.72 -14.64 21.25
C ALA A 132 -8.04 -13.26 21.10
N ILE A 133 -8.55 -12.23 21.77
CA ILE A 133 -7.98 -10.88 21.77
C ILE A 133 -6.56 -10.90 22.34
N ASN A 134 -6.38 -11.51 23.52
CA ASN A 134 -5.06 -11.61 24.17
C ASN A 134 -4.06 -12.39 23.33
N ASN A 135 -4.49 -13.46 22.66
CA ASN A 135 -3.65 -14.25 21.77
C ASN A 135 -3.21 -13.45 20.53
N ILE A 136 -4.11 -12.64 19.96
CA ILE A 136 -3.79 -11.75 18.83
C ILE A 136 -2.79 -10.68 19.26
N GLN A 137 -3.07 -9.98 20.37
CA GLN A 137 -2.20 -8.93 20.89
C GLN A 137 -0.80 -9.49 21.20
N SER A 138 -0.72 -10.61 21.92
CA SER A 138 0.56 -11.26 22.25
C SER A 138 1.33 -11.67 20.99
N SER A 139 0.63 -12.19 19.98
CA SER A 139 1.25 -12.56 18.70
C SER A 139 1.79 -11.33 17.96
N PHE A 140 1.02 -10.23 17.94
CA PHE A 140 1.43 -8.97 17.33
C PHE A 140 2.66 -8.38 18.03
N LEU A 141 2.61 -8.22 19.34
CA LEU A 141 3.71 -7.68 20.14
C LEU A 141 4.98 -8.53 20.05
N SER A 142 4.85 -9.86 20.00
CA SER A 142 6.01 -10.75 19.84
C SER A 142 6.81 -10.47 18.56
N ILE A 143 6.15 -9.97 17.52
CA ILE A 143 6.76 -9.76 16.20
C ILE A 143 7.24 -8.32 16.03
N VAL A 144 6.55 -7.35 16.62
CA VAL A 144 7.01 -5.96 16.62
C VAL A 144 8.21 -5.78 17.53
N ASN A 145 8.20 -6.36 18.74
CA ASN A 145 9.29 -6.21 19.70
C ASN A 145 10.58 -6.92 19.27
N GLU A 146 10.52 -7.83 18.30
CA GLU A 146 11.71 -8.43 17.67
C GLU A 146 12.48 -7.42 16.76
N CYS A 147 12.05 -6.16 16.63
CA CYS A 147 12.69 -5.15 15.77
C CYS A 147 13.93 -4.59 16.44
N GLU A 148 15.04 -5.34 16.35
CA GLU A 148 16.34 -4.79 16.68
C GLU A 148 16.64 -3.56 15.80
N GLU A 149 17.28 -2.57 16.42
CA GLU A 149 17.49 -1.24 15.86
C GLU A 149 18.24 -1.30 14.51
N PHE A 150 17.55 -0.95 13.42
CA PHE A 150 18.15 -0.68 12.11
C PHE A 150 18.96 0.63 12.09
N THR A 151 19.46 1.10 13.23
CA THR A 151 20.00 2.46 13.44
C THR A 151 21.46 2.63 13.04
N ASN A 152 22.19 1.55 12.71
CA ASN A 152 23.60 1.64 12.37
C ASN A 152 23.82 1.75 10.85
N PHE A 153 23.55 2.94 10.31
CA PHE A 153 23.97 3.31 8.96
C PHE A 153 25.38 3.91 9.02
N ASP A 154 26.38 3.14 8.58
CA ASP A 154 27.80 3.56 8.66
C ASP A 154 28.18 4.65 7.63
N ASP A 155 27.36 4.90 6.59
CA ASP A 155 27.66 5.93 5.57
C ASP A 155 26.38 6.51 4.89
N PRO A 156 26.00 7.77 5.18
CA PRO A 156 24.81 8.42 4.63
C PRO A 156 24.99 8.98 3.20
N PHE A 157 26.13 8.73 2.53
CA PHE A 157 26.40 9.33 1.21
C PHE A 157 26.21 8.39 0.01
N ASP A 158 25.97 7.09 0.22
CA ASP A 158 25.67 6.15 -0.88
C ASP A 158 24.18 5.83 -0.98
N ARG A 159 23.51 6.51 -1.91
CA ARG A 159 22.12 6.27 -2.30
C ARG A 159 21.80 4.80 -2.57
N SER A 160 22.75 4.02 -3.09
CA SER A 160 22.52 2.61 -3.40
C SER A 160 22.43 1.78 -2.12
N SER A 161 23.31 2.06 -1.16
CA SER A 161 23.31 1.42 0.15
C SER A 161 22.04 1.73 0.93
N GLU A 162 21.60 3.00 0.94
CA GLU A 162 20.33 3.39 1.59
C GLU A 162 19.12 2.68 0.99
N LEU A 163 19.02 2.59 -0.33
CA LEU A 163 17.93 1.88 -1.00
C LEU A 163 17.94 0.39 -0.64
N ILE A 164 19.11 -0.24 -0.61
CA ILE A 164 19.26 -1.65 -0.22
C ILE A 164 18.79 -1.83 1.23
N CYS A 165 19.22 -0.97 2.15
CA CYS A 165 18.80 -1.02 3.54
C CYS A 165 17.28 -0.80 3.70
N CYS A 166 16.70 0.15 2.95
CA CYS A 166 15.25 0.36 2.93
C CYS A 166 14.51 -0.92 2.51
N LEU A 167 14.97 -1.56 1.43
CA LEU A 167 14.38 -2.81 0.94
C LEU A 167 14.54 -3.96 1.93
N GLN A 168 15.68 -4.06 2.60
CA GLN A 168 15.91 -5.06 3.65
C GLN A 168 14.98 -4.84 4.83
N PHE A 169 14.87 -3.62 5.33
CA PHE A 169 13.95 -3.24 6.40
C PHE A 169 12.50 -3.58 6.02
N ASN A 170 12.06 -3.19 4.82
CA ASN A 170 10.72 -3.47 4.34
C ASN A 170 10.44 -4.98 4.22
N ASN A 171 11.44 -5.74 3.75
CA ASN A 171 11.35 -7.19 3.64
C ASN A 171 11.22 -7.85 5.02
N GLU A 172 12.00 -7.42 6.02
CA GLU A 172 11.90 -7.94 7.38
C GLU A 172 10.52 -7.68 8.00
N ILE A 173 9.97 -6.47 7.84
CA ILE A 173 8.61 -6.16 8.29
C ILE A 173 7.58 -7.03 7.56
N ALA A 174 7.71 -7.22 6.25
CA ALA A 174 6.80 -8.07 5.49
C ALA A 174 6.83 -9.54 5.99
N LEU A 175 8.01 -10.10 6.22
CA LEU A 175 8.17 -11.46 6.75
C LEU A 175 7.57 -11.62 8.15
N ARG A 176 7.71 -10.59 8.97
CA ARG A 176 7.11 -10.47 10.31
C ARG A 176 5.60 -10.44 10.26
N ILE A 177 5.01 -9.63 9.38
CA ILE A 177 3.55 -9.62 9.16
C ILE A 177 3.07 -11.00 8.72
N ILE A 178 3.80 -11.67 7.82
CA ILE A 178 3.46 -13.04 7.40
C ILE A 178 3.52 -14.00 8.60
N LYS A 179 4.55 -13.91 9.45
CA LYS A 179 4.67 -14.70 10.69
C LYS A 179 3.46 -14.43 11.60
N PHE A 180 3.04 -13.17 11.74
CA PHE A 180 1.88 -12.77 12.54
C PHE A 180 0.60 -13.41 12.00
N CYS A 181 0.33 -13.30 10.70
CA CYS A 181 -0.83 -13.92 10.07
C CYS A 181 -0.89 -15.42 10.34
N ARG A 182 0.25 -16.11 10.32
CA ARG A 182 0.36 -17.56 10.57
C ARG A 182 0.14 -17.96 12.04
N LEU A 183 0.26 -17.03 12.99
CA LEU A 183 -0.07 -17.27 14.40
C LEU A 183 -1.57 -17.20 14.67
N ILE A 184 -2.36 -16.66 13.75
CA ILE A 184 -3.82 -16.59 13.87
C ILE A 184 -4.43 -17.96 13.54
N GLU A 185 -4.95 -18.65 14.55
CA GLU A 185 -5.48 -20.01 14.40
C GLU A 185 -6.56 -20.11 13.30
N LYS A 186 -7.47 -19.13 13.23
CA LYS A 186 -8.54 -19.11 12.22
C LYS A 186 -8.02 -18.86 10.81
N PHE A 187 -6.91 -18.14 10.66
CA PHE A 187 -6.26 -17.95 9.37
C PHE A 187 -5.67 -19.28 8.88
N GLU A 188 -4.91 -19.99 9.72
CA GLU A 188 -4.25 -21.26 9.35
C GLU A 188 -5.22 -22.37 8.94
N LYS A 189 -6.47 -22.32 9.44
CA LYS A 189 -7.54 -23.25 9.06
C LYS A 189 -8.14 -22.98 7.68
N LEU A 190 -7.87 -21.85 7.05
CA LEU A 190 -8.36 -21.52 5.71
C LEU A 190 -7.63 -22.29 4.60
N ASN A 191 -8.27 -22.31 3.43
CA ASN A 191 -7.65 -22.82 2.21
C ASN A 191 -6.30 -22.11 1.93
N ALA A 192 -5.28 -22.87 1.53
CA ALA A 192 -3.94 -22.32 1.30
C ALA A 192 -3.90 -21.24 0.20
N ASP A 193 -4.70 -21.37 -0.86
CA ASP A 193 -4.78 -20.37 -1.91
C ASP A 193 -5.45 -19.10 -1.42
N ASP A 194 -6.51 -19.22 -0.61
CA ASP A 194 -7.20 -18.07 -0.02
C ASP A 194 -6.28 -17.31 0.94
N ARG A 195 -5.53 -18.03 1.78
CA ARG A 195 -4.48 -17.44 2.62
C ARG A 195 -3.44 -16.67 1.81
N PHE A 196 -2.98 -17.26 0.72
CA PHE A 196 -2.01 -16.61 -0.16
C PHE A 196 -2.58 -15.34 -0.80
N ILE A 197 -3.83 -15.38 -1.27
CA ILE A 197 -4.51 -14.22 -1.83
C ILE A 197 -4.63 -13.11 -0.77
N MET A 198 -5.10 -13.44 0.43
CA MET A 198 -5.26 -12.46 1.51
C MET A 198 -3.95 -11.78 1.87
N ILE A 199 -2.87 -12.56 2.06
CA ILE A 199 -1.54 -11.98 2.32
C ILE A 199 -1.13 -11.11 1.13
N LYS A 200 -1.10 -11.65 -0.09
CA LYS A 200 -0.57 -10.94 -1.27
C LYS A 200 -1.26 -9.60 -1.51
N TYR A 201 -2.58 -9.56 -1.40
CA TYR A 201 -3.37 -8.38 -1.77
C TYR A 201 -3.55 -7.39 -0.60
N ASN A 202 -3.44 -7.83 0.65
CA ASN A 202 -3.56 -6.93 1.82
C ASN A 202 -2.21 -6.56 2.44
N LEU A 203 -1.09 -7.18 2.02
CA LEU A 203 0.24 -6.98 2.64
C LEU A 203 0.67 -5.52 2.67
N ILE A 204 0.44 -4.73 1.61
CA ILE A 204 0.81 -3.30 1.62
C ILE A 204 0.08 -2.55 2.72
N LEU A 205 -1.22 -2.80 2.90
CA LEU A 205 -1.99 -2.09 3.92
C LEU A 205 -1.54 -2.51 5.32
N LEU A 206 -1.35 -3.81 5.55
CA LEU A 206 -0.81 -4.32 6.81
C LEU A 206 0.58 -3.76 7.09
N PHE A 207 1.41 -3.65 6.05
CA PHE A 207 2.73 -3.04 6.09
C PHE A 207 2.65 -1.58 6.51
N CYS A 208 1.82 -0.77 5.86
CA CYS A 208 1.66 0.64 6.21
C CYS A 208 1.24 0.83 7.66
N VAL A 209 0.18 0.13 8.11
CA VAL A 209 -0.30 0.23 9.49
C VAL A 209 0.77 -0.22 10.49
N SER A 210 1.50 -1.30 10.19
CA SER A 210 2.60 -1.78 11.05
C SER A 210 3.76 -0.79 11.10
N THR A 211 4.10 -0.16 9.98
CA THR A 211 5.15 0.87 9.94
C THR A 211 4.77 2.13 10.71
N CYS A 212 3.48 2.51 10.76
CA CYS A 212 3.02 3.63 11.59
C CYS A 212 3.39 3.40 13.07
N TYR A 213 3.08 2.20 13.56
CA TYR A 213 3.33 1.79 14.94
C TYR A 213 4.84 1.67 15.26
N ILE A 214 5.61 1.03 14.37
CA ILE A 214 7.07 0.91 14.55
C ILE A 214 7.74 2.29 14.50
N ALA A 215 7.34 3.16 13.57
CA ALA A 215 7.90 4.49 13.45
C ALA A 215 7.67 5.32 14.70
N GLU A 216 6.52 5.17 15.35
CA GLU A 216 6.26 5.83 16.63
C GLU A 216 7.20 5.31 17.73
N GLN A 217 7.37 4.00 17.88
CA GLN A 217 8.30 3.45 18.88
C GLN A 217 9.74 3.96 18.69
N ILE A 218 10.16 4.15 17.44
CA ILE A 218 11.49 4.69 17.14
C ILE A 218 11.53 6.21 17.42
N ASN A 219 10.47 6.96 17.08
CA ASN A 219 10.43 8.41 17.14
C ASN A 219 9.97 9.00 18.49
N ASP A 220 9.40 8.23 19.42
CA ASP A 220 8.99 8.69 20.78
C ASP A 220 10.21 9.08 21.68
N CYS A 221 11.41 9.14 21.09
CA CYS A 221 12.66 9.59 21.70
C CYS A 221 12.75 11.12 21.81
N SER A 222 11.79 11.71 22.55
CA SER A 222 11.64 13.07 23.10
C SER A 222 12.93 13.91 23.35
N SER A 223 13.74 14.14 22.33
CA SER A 223 15.01 14.86 22.40
C SER A 223 15.26 15.65 21.12
N ASN A 224 15.90 16.82 21.25
CA ASN A 224 16.21 17.75 20.14
C ASN A 224 17.04 17.15 18.96
N ARG A 225 17.43 15.87 19.00
CA ARG A 225 17.96 15.10 17.86
C ARG A 225 16.90 14.74 16.82
N GLU A 226 15.63 14.84 17.17
CA GLU A 226 14.47 14.51 16.32
C GLU A 226 14.47 15.22 14.97
N HIS A 227 14.94 16.47 14.88
CA HIS A 227 14.87 17.21 13.61
C HIS A 227 15.89 16.70 12.58
N GLU A 228 17.09 16.31 13.00
CA GLU A 228 18.12 15.82 12.07
C GLU A 228 17.77 14.41 11.59
N GLU A 229 17.41 13.53 12.52
CA GLU A 229 17.04 12.14 12.20
C GLU A 229 15.73 12.04 11.39
N ALA A 230 14.74 12.89 11.69
CA ALA A 230 13.51 12.94 10.89
C ALA A 230 13.78 13.44 9.45
N GLU A 231 14.70 14.39 9.30
CA GLU A 231 15.09 14.90 7.97
C GLU A 231 15.91 13.86 7.20
N GLU A 232 16.79 13.09 7.85
CA GLU A 232 17.49 11.95 7.24
C GLU A 232 16.51 10.86 6.79
N LYS A 233 15.55 10.48 7.65
CA LYS A 233 14.47 9.54 7.29
C LYS A 233 13.63 10.05 6.12
N ARG A 234 13.32 11.35 6.09
CA ARG A 234 12.61 11.99 4.98
C ARG A 234 13.45 11.92 3.70
N GLN A 235 14.74 12.24 3.76
CA GLN A 235 15.66 12.18 2.62
C GLN A 235 15.78 10.75 2.09
N MET A 236 15.90 9.75 2.96
CA MET A 236 15.92 8.33 2.60
C MET A 236 14.63 7.94 1.85
N TYR A 237 13.46 8.30 2.38
CA TYR A 237 12.19 8.07 1.70
C TYR A 237 12.12 8.77 0.34
N MET A 238 12.62 10.00 0.25
CA MET A 238 12.66 10.75 -1.02
C MET A 238 13.56 10.11 -2.07
N LEU A 239 14.69 9.54 -1.64
CA LEU A 239 15.62 8.84 -2.54
C LEU A 239 15.01 7.54 -3.08
N CYS A 240 14.16 6.89 -2.29
CA CYS A 240 13.46 5.64 -2.64
C CYS A 240 12.18 5.86 -3.47
N ASN A 241 11.32 6.80 -3.08
CA ASN A 241 9.95 6.91 -3.61
C ASN A 241 9.73 7.99 -4.68
N GLN A 242 10.75 8.77 -5.06
CA GLN A 242 10.70 9.82 -6.10
C GLN A 242 9.59 10.90 -5.95
N SER A 243 8.72 10.80 -4.95
CA SER A 243 7.47 11.55 -4.82
C SER A 243 7.26 11.95 -3.36
N ASP A 244 7.36 13.26 -3.07
CA ASP A 244 7.05 13.85 -1.77
C ASP A 244 5.65 13.45 -1.27
N TYR A 245 4.72 13.26 -2.20
CA TYR A 245 3.32 12.99 -1.91
C TYR A 245 3.11 11.67 -1.15
N ILE A 246 3.81 10.59 -1.52
CA ILE A 246 3.64 9.29 -0.86
C ILE A 246 4.11 9.39 0.60
N TYR A 247 5.26 10.03 0.81
CA TYR A 247 5.80 10.20 2.15
C TYR A 247 4.88 11.04 3.04
N GLU A 248 4.45 12.22 2.57
CA GLU A 248 3.52 13.07 3.33
C GLU A 248 2.23 12.34 3.66
N MET A 249 1.70 11.56 2.72
CA MET A 249 0.51 10.76 2.96
C MET A 249 0.76 9.65 3.98
N VAL A 250 1.88 8.93 3.94
CA VAL A 250 2.21 7.93 4.97
C VAL A 250 2.34 8.59 6.34
N VAL A 251 3.02 9.73 6.44
CA VAL A 251 3.14 10.50 7.70
C VAL A 251 1.77 10.94 8.21
N ASN A 252 0.91 11.49 7.35
CA ASN A 252 -0.43 11.91 7.73
C ASN A 252 -1.32 10.72 8.14
N LEU A 253 -1.20 9.59 7.43
CA LEU A 253 -1.89 8.36 7.77
C LEU A 253 -1.43 7.85 9.14
N SER A 254 -0.12 7.83 9.41
CA SER A 254 0.45 7.47 10.71
C SER A 254 -0.08 8.35 11.82
N ALA A 255 -0.02 9.68 11.65
CA ALA A 255 -0.52 10.63 12.64
C ALA A 255 -2.01 10.41 12.93
N THR A 256 -2.83 10.26 11.87
CA THR A 256 -4.26 10.01 12.01
C THR A 256 -4.56 8.68 12.68
N PHE A 257 -3.81 7.62 12.33
CA PHE A 257 -3.96 6.30 12.96
C PHE A 257 -3.60 6.34 14.43
N ASN A 258 -2.50 7.00 14.78
CA ASN A 258 -2.05 7.11 16.17
C ASN A 258 -3.05 7.93 17.01
N ASP A 259 -3.60 9.00 16.44
CA ASP A 259 -4.65 9.81 17.09
C ASP A 259 -5.93 9.00 17.33
N ILE A 260 -6.30 8.10 16.42
CA ILE A 260 -7.50 7.25 16.54
C ILE A 260 -7.29 6.10 17.51
N ILE A 261 -6.12 5.48 17.47
CA ILE A 261 -5.82 4.26 18.24
C ILE A 261 -5.38 4.58 19.67
N GLU A 262 -4.94 5.82 19.94
CA GLU A 262 -4.47 6.27 21.27
C GLU A 262 -3.39 5.35 21.87
N LYS A 263 -2.53 4.78 21.01
CA LYS A 263 -1.49 3.78 21.36
C LYS A 263 -2.05 2.47 21.97
N ASP A 264 -3.30 2.12 21.71
CA ASP A 264 -3.87 0.84 22.11
C ASP A 264 -3.41 -0.30 21.17
N ASP A 265 -2.44 -1.09 21.65
CA ASP A 265 -1.91 -2.27 20.96
C ASP A 265 -2.99 -3.32 20.65
N VAL A 266 -4.01 -3.44 21.51
CA VAL A 266 -5.13 -4.38 21.30
C VAL A 266 -5.91 -3.95 20.08
N LEU A 267 -6.34 -2.69 20.05
CA LEU A 267 -7.11 -2.13 18.94
C LEU A 267 -6.34 -2.20 17.62
N LEU A 268 -5.05 -1.87 17.64
CA LEU A 268 -4.19 -1.96 16.47
C LEU A 268 -4.08 -3.40 15.95
N SER A 269 -3.83 -4.35 16.86
CA SER A 269 -3.68 -5.75 16.48
C SER A 269 -4.98 -6.33 15.92
N LEU A 270 -6.13 -5.99 16.50
CA LEU A 270 -7.45 -6.36 15.97
C LEU A 270 -7.72 -5.72 14.61
N LEU A 271 -7.39 -4.45 14.43
CA LEU A 271 -7.56 -3.74 13.16
C LEU A 271 -6.73 -4.38 12.03
N LEU A 272 -5.48 -4.78 12.31
CA LEU A 272 -4.65 -5.53 11.36
C LEU A 272 -5.29 -6.87 10.98
N VAL A 273 -5.89 -7.58 11.94
CA VAL A 273 -6.62 -8.81 11.66
C VAL A 273 -7.85 -8.53 10.79
N VAL A 274 -8.63 -7.50 11.08
CA VAL A 274 -9.79 -7.11 10.27
C VAL A 274 -9.36 -6.75 8.83
N PHE A 275 -8.27 -6.00 8.67
CA PHE A 275 -7.71 -5.69 7.35
C PHE A 275 -7.21 -6.93 6.60
N LEU A 276 -6.55 -7.86 7.30
CA LEU A 276 -6.12 -9.12 6.70
C LEU A 276 -7.31 -9.88 6.10
N PHE A 277 -8.44 -9.95 6.81
CA PHE A 277 -9.64 -10.66 6.37
C PHE A 277 -10.57 -9.87 5.43
N SER A 278 -10.23 -8.63 5.12
CA SER A 278 -11.05 -7.78 4.25
C SER A 278 -10.71 -7.98 2.77
N LYS A 279 -11.75 -8.14 1.95
CA LYS A 279 -11.60 -8.32 0.51
C LYS A 279 -11.60 -6.96 -0.22
N GLY A 280 -10.78 -6.82 -1.26
CA GLY A 280 -10.83 -5.65 -2.15
C GLY A 280 -10.17 -4.39 -1.60
N LEU A 281 -9.45 -4.48 -0.48
CA LEU A 281 -8.64 -3.35 0.01
C LEU A 281 -7.50 -3.01 -0.95
N SER A 282 -7.05 -4.01 -1.71
CA SER A 282 -6.01 -3.87 -2.73
C SER A 282 -6.45 -3.10 -3.97
N MET A 283 -7.74 -2.76 -4.12
CA MET A 283 -8.34 -2.15 -5.32
C MET A 283 -7.85 -2.75 -6.66
N ASN A 284 -7.28 -3.96 -6.64
CA ASN A 284 -6.61 -4.54 -7.78
C ASN A 284 -7.67 -5.27 -8.57
N GLU A 285 -7.92 -4.82 -9.80
CA GLU A 285 -8.89 -5.44 -10.71
C GLU A 285 -8.57 -6.92 -10.98
N ASN A 286 -7.32 -7.33 -10.76
CA ASN A 286 -6.85 -8.71 -10.91
C ASN A 286 -6.81 -9.48 -9.57
N GLU A 287 -7.46 -9.00 -8.50
CA GLU A 287 -7.62 -9.77 -7.27
C GLU A 287 -8.54 -10.99 -7.53
N PRO A 288 -8.01 -12.23 -7.40
CA PRO A 288 -8.79 -13.43 -7.65
C PRO A 288 -9.86 -13.61 -6.56
N SER A 289 -10.96 -14.29 -6.92
CA SER A 289 -11.97 -14.68 -5.95
C SER A 289 -11.47 -15.79 -5.03
N PHE A 290 -11.82 -15.73 -3.75
CA PHE A 290 -11.58 -16.83 -2.80
C PHE A 290 -12.31 -18.10 -3.21
N LYS A 291 -11.64 -19.24 -3.04
CA LYS A 291 -12.21 -20.58 -3.22
C LYS A 291 -13.30 -20.85 -2.20
N ASP A 292 -13.10 -20.45 -0.94
CA ASP A 292 -14.11 -20.51 0.12
C ASP A 292 -14.39 -19.12 0.70
N SER A 293 -15.08 -18.30 -0.10
CA SER A 293 -15.48 -16.94 0.31
C SER A 293 -16.32 -16.92 1.60
N LEU A 294 -17.09 -17.99 1.89
CA LEU A 294 -17.95 -18.05 3.07
C LEU A 294 -17.13 -18.28 4.35
N ALA A 295 -16.10 -19.14 4.29
CA ALA A 295 -15.19 -19.32 5.42
C ALA A 295 -14.45 -18.02 5.75
N VAL A 296 -13.91 -17.32 4.74
CA VAL A 296 -13.24 -16.02 4.93
C VAL A 296 -14.18 -15.01 5.57
N TYR A 297 -15.41 -14.87 5.05
CA TYR A 297 -16.40 -13.95 5.60
C TYR A 297 -16.77 -14.27 7.06
N ARG A 298 -16.91 -15.55 7.42
CA ARG A 298 -17.18 -15.95 8.80
C ARG A 298 -16.05 -15.56 9.75
N VAL A 299 -14.80 -15.70 9.31
CA VAL A 299 -13.65 -15.31 10.12
C VAL A 299 -13.55 -13.78 10.22
N GLN A 300 -13.78 -13.06 9.14
CA GLN A 300 -13.85 -11.60 9.14
C GLN A 300 -14.93 -11.09 10.10
N SER A 301 -16.15 -11.63 9.99
CA SER A 301 -17.29 -11.26 10.84
C SER A 301 -17.05 -11.58 12.31
N TYR A 302 -16.29 -12.63 12.61
CA TYR A 302 -15.90 -12.95 13.98
C TYR A 302 -15.00 -11.85 14.55
N TYR A 303 -13.90 -11.50 13.88
CA TYR A 303 -12.97 -10.49 14.38
C TYR A 303 -13.51 -9.06 14.33
N THR A 304 -14.45 -8.76 13.45
CA THR A 304 -15.13 -7.45 13.41
C THR A 304 -16.11 -7.27 14.58
N LYS A 305 -16.56 -8.38 15.18
CA LYS A 305 -17.48 -8.37 16.33
C LYS A 305 -16.73 -8.21 17.66
N LEU A 306 -15.48 -8.69 17.73
CA LEU A 306 -14.59 -8.49 18.86
C LEU A 306 -14.23 -7.01 18.99
#